data_AF-A0A1F8S025-F1
#
_entry.id   AF-A0A1F8S025-F1
#
_cell.length_a   1.000
_cell.length_b   1.000
_cell.length_c   1.000
_cell.angle_alpha   90.00
_cell.angle_beta   90.00
_cell.angle_gamma   90.00
#
_symmetry.space_group_name_H-M   'P 1'
#
loop_
_entity.id
_entity.type
_entity.pdbx_description
1 polymer ?
#
loop_
_entity_poly.entity_id
_entity_poly.type
_entity_poly.pdbx_seq_one_letter_code
_entity_poly.pdbx_strand_id
1 'polypeptide(L)'
;MERSIRSIARLLPVGLAAALLAAAASGGGAGPVGAAPSASVRLEPLASRVDYSDGAFFVRIELSGLDHHGTVAYDDDRDTVPDRYEPSEGLGAYEVLLYFDPNVVDVTDAEAGDIFQGSGRSAQCLERTPERGQLAVGCVTTGSAAGPQGSGALATITLAPLANGVSYLVLEAQLSGPLADSIPLTAAGGIVEVAGAPQTAPTPVPDDAGDDDGGDSSDSNDRPSVIGGGEPGVVDAPDGAASEGGPARGPSAGTGYQPPGATLPPLVLGSALAFAGTALLLLGSRLAARGRRR
;
A
#
# COMPACT_ATOMS: atom_id res chain seq x y z
N MET A 1 -64.90 -10.77 -3.21
CA MET A 1 -64.41 -9.38 -3.07
C MET A 1 -62.99 -9.44 -2.50
N GLU A 2 -61.97 -10.02 -3.14
CA GLU A 2 -61.41 -9.77 -4.48
C GLU A 2 -61.17 -8.28 -4.78
N ARG A 3 -59.99 -7.80 -4.36
CA ARG A 3 -59.29 -6.71 -5.05
C ARG A 3 -57.84 -7.12 -5.29
N SER A 4 -57.67 -7.69 -6.48
CA SER A 4 -56.44 -7.75 -7.27
C SER A 4 -55.75 -6.38 -7.31
N ILE A 5 -54.50 -6.31 -6.84
CA ILE A 5 -53.59 -5.20 -7.14
C ILE A 5 -52.48 -5.81 -7.99
N ARG A 6 -52.51 -5.41 -9.26
CA ARG A 6 -51.63 -5.86 -10.33
C ARG A 6 -50.22 -5.31 -10.15
N SER A 7 -49.26 -6.22 -10.32
CA SER A 7 -47.88 -5.93 -10.74
C SER A 7 -47.83 -4.90 -11.86
N ILE A 8 -47.02 -3.86 -11.67
CA ILE A 8 -46.43 -3.10 -12.77
C ILE A 8 -44.91 -3.21 -12.59
N ALA A 9 -44.35 -4.19 -13.30
CA ALA A 9 -42.94 -4.23 -13.64
C ALA A 9 -42.63 -3.03 -14.55
N ARG A 10 -41.78 -2.12 -14.09
CA ARG A 10 -41.10 -1.15 -14.97
C ARG A 10 -39.64 -1.53 -15.02
N LEU A 11 -39.29 -2.20 -16.12
CA LEU A 11 -37.96 -2.27 -16.69
C LEU A 11 -37.42 -0.84 -16.84
N LEU A 12 -36.40 -0.49 -16.05
CA LEU A 12 -35.54 0.64 -16.32
C LEU A 12 -34.27 0.10 -17.00
N PRO A 13 -33.86 0.67 -18.15
CA PRO A 13 -32.62 0.26 -18.80
C PRO A 13 -31.43 0.68 -17.95
N VAL A 14 -30.50 -0.26 -17.78
CA VAL A 14 -29.15 -0.07 -17.26
C VAL A 14 -28.44 0.92 -18.19
N GLY A 15 -28.44 2.18 -17.80
CA GLY A 15 -27.56 3.20 -18.36
C GLY A 15 -26.21 3.08 -17.70
N LEU A 16 -25.31 2.34 -18.32
CA LEU A 16 -23.89 2.25 -17.97
C LEU A 16 -23.23 3.60 -18.31
N ALA A 17 -23.39 4.58 -17.42
CA ALA A 17 -22.61 5.82 -17.48
C ALA A 17 -21.23 5.52 -16.90
N ALA A 18 -20.28 5.21 -17.77
CA ALA A 18 -18.86 5.28 -17.45
C ALA A 18 -18.55 6.75 -17.11
N ALA A 19 -18.59 7.07 -15.81
CA ALA A 19 -18.05 8.31 -15.32
C ALA A 19 -16.53 8.21 -15.41
N LEU A 20 -15.99 8.63 -16.56
CA LEU A 20 -14.61 9.09 -16.63
C LEU A 20 -14.52 10.28 -15.66
N LEU A 21 -14.00 10.02 -14.47
CA LEU A 21 -13.66 11.08 -13.52
C LEU A 21 -12.42 11.78 -14.08
N ALA A 22 -12.64 12.73 -14.98
CA ALA A 22 -11.63 13.72 -15.29
C ALA A 22 -11.38 14.52 -14.01
N ALA A 23 -10.14 14.44 -13.50
CA ALA A 23 -9.68 15.27 -12.40
C ALA A 23 -9.97 16.74 -12.75
N ALA A 24 -10.97 17.33 -12.09
CA ALA A 24 -11.22 18.75 -12.16
C ALA A 24 -10.09 19.45 -11.41
N ALA A 25 -9.08 19.89 -12.17
CA ALA A 25 -8.07 20.81 -11.70
C ALA A 25 -8.77 22.09 -11.21
N SER A 26 -8.82 22.26 -9.90
CA SER A 26 -9.31 23.47 -9.27
C SER A 26 -8.34 24.61 -9.60
N GLY A 27 -8.86 25.63 -10.27
CA GLY A 27 -8.11 26.81 -10.68
C GLY A 27 -7.60 27.59 -9.47
N GLY A 28 -6.30 27.53 -9.23
CA GLY A 28 -5.61 28.37 -8.27
C GLY A 28 -4.26 28.79 -8.85
N GLY A 29 -4.18 30.02 -9.35
CA GLY A 29 -2.95 30.73 -9.68
C GLY A 29 -2.11 30.12 -10.80
N ALA A 30 -1.81 30.91 -11.84
CA ALA A 30 -0.73 30.58 -12.76
C ALA A 30 0.62 30.67 -12.00
N GLY A 31 0.94 29.63 -11.23
CA GLY A 31 2.30 29.34 -10.81
C GLY A 31 3.17 29.03 -12.03
N PRO A 32 4.51 29.07 -11.88
CA PRO A 32 5.42 28.73 -12.97
C PRO A 32 5.01 27.39 -13.56
N VAL A 33 4.92 27.32 -14.89
CA VAL A 33 4.49 26.17 -15.70
C VAL A 33 4.95 24.88 -15.03
N GLY A 34 3.99 24.16 -14.44
CA GLY A 34 4.25 23.11 -13.45
C GLY A 34 5.21 22.07 -13.99
N ALA A 35 6.30 21.85 -13.28
CA ALA A 35 7.19 20.72 -13.53
C ALA A 35 6.34 19.44 -13.59
N ALA A 36 6.55 18.63 -14.62
CA ALA A 36 5.88 17.34 -14.74
C ALA A 36 6.10 16.53 -13.45
N PRO A 37 5.10 15.76 -12.98
CA PRO A 37 5.26 14.95 -11.79
C PRO A 37 6.46 14.02 -11.96
N SER A 38 7.30 13.93 -10.93
CA SER A 38 8.54 13.16 -10.95
C SER A 38 8.30 11.66 -10.75
N ALA A 39 7.04 11.24 -10.56
CA ALA A 39 6.63 9.86 -10.35
C ALA A 39 5.13 9.66 -10.62
N SER A 40 4.72 8.41 -10.83
CA SER A 40 3.32 7.99 -10.83
C SER A 40 3.13 6.75 -9.96
N VAL A 41 2.01 6.66 -9.26
CA VAL A 41 1.62 5.51 -8.44
C VAL A 41 0.28 4.97 -8.93
N ARG A 42 0.17 3.66 -9.18
CA ARG A 42 -1.07 3.06 -9.68
C ARG A 42 -1.32 1.66 -9.15
N LEU A 43 -2.56 1.20 -9.25
CA LEU A 43 -2.91 -0.20 -9.00
C LEU A 43 -2.63 -1.07 -10.23
N GLU A 44 -2.13 -2.28 -9.99
CA GLU A 44 -1.97 -3.33 -10.99
C GLU A 44 -2.60 -4.65 -10.51
N PRO A 45 -3.57 -5.20 -11.26
CA PRO A 45 -4.20 -4.60 -12.43
C PRO A 45 -5.08 -3.39 -12.07
N LEU A 46 -5.27 -2.46 -13.02
CA LEU A 46 -6.18 -1.31 -12.84
C LEU A 46 -7.66 -1.71 -12.74
N ALA A 47 -8.02 -2.84 -13.33
CA ALA A 47 -9.36 -3.41 -13.27
C ALA A 47 -9.26 -4.92 -13.09
N SER A 48 -9.93 -5.44 -12.06
CA SER A 48 -10.06 -6.87 -11.80
C SER A 48 -11.52 -7.28 -11.91
N ARG A 49 -11.75 -8.42 -12.55
CA ARG A 49 -13.01 -9.16 -12.43
C ARG A 49 -12.70 -10.48 -11.74
N VAL A 50 -13.38 -10.73 -10.63
CA VAL A 50 -13.11 -11.88 -9.76
C VAL A 50 -14.42 -12.62 -9.53
N ASP A 51 -14.42 -13.93 -9.73
CA ASP A 51 -15.55 -14.76 -9.33
C ASP A 51 -15.48 -15.01 -7.82
N TYR A 52 -16.61 -14.93 -7.14
CA TYR A 52 -16.71 -15.14 -5.68
C TYR A 52 -16.11 -16.48 -5.24
N SER A 53 -16.18 -17.50 -6.11
CA SER A 53 -15.62 -18.83 -5.87
C SER A 53 -14.10 -18.91 -5.95
N ASP A 54 -13.43 -17.93 -6.54
CA ASP A 54 -11.97 -17.94 -6.72
C ASP A 54 -11.23 -17.60 -5.42
N GLY A 55 -11.95 -17.02 -4.45
CA GLY A 55 -11.40 -16.67 -3.15
C GLY A 55 -10.53 -15.42 -3.23
N ALA A 56 -9.47 -15.39 -2.41
CA ALA A 56 -8.60 -14.22 -2.29
C ALA A 56 -7.77 -13.98 -3.57
N PHE A 57 -7.53 -12.71 -3.88
CA PHE A 57 -6.76 -12.25 -5.02
C PHE A 57 -5.86 -11.08 -4.62
N PHE A 58 -4.90 -10.73 -5.47
CA PHE A 58 -3.91 -9.69 -5.16
C PHE A 58 -4.04 -8.47 -6.07
N VAL A 59 -3.75 -7.29 -5.52
CA VAL A 59 -3.53 -6.06 -6.27
C VAL A 59 -2.20 -5.46 -5.81
N ARG A 60 -1.38 -5.00 -6.75
CA ARG A 60 -0.08 -4.38 -6.47
C ARG A 60 -0.19 -2.87 -6.60
N ILE A 61 0.46 -2.14 -5.69
CA ILE A 61 0.63 -0.70 -5.79
C ILE A 61 2.00 -0.46 -6.42
N GLU A 62 2.02 -0.04 -7.67
CA GLU A 62 3.22 0.17 -8.47
C GLU A 62 3.62 1.64 -8.53
N LEU A 63 4.89 1.91 -8.22
CA LEU A 63 5.56 3.16 -8.51
C LEU A 63 6.17 3.07 -9.90
N SER A 64 6.03 4.12 -10.71
CA SER A 64 6.61 4.20 -12.04
C SER A 64 7.21 5.57 -12.33
N GLY A 65 8.38 5.54 -12.99
CA GLY A 65 9.04 6.73 -13.51
C GLY A 65 9.58 7.67 -12.44
N LEU A 66 9.94 7.15 -11.27
CA LEU A 66 10.59 7.94 -10.23
C LEU A 66 11.96 8.42 -10.74
N ASP A 67 12.11 9.74 -10.83
CA ASP A 67 13.36 10.41 -11.17
C ASP A 67 13.54 11.63 -10.26
N HIS A 68 13.90 11.38 -9.00
CA HIS A 68 13.97 12.41 -7.97
C HIS A 68 15.41 12.82 -7.67
N HIS A 69 15.74 14.07 -7.97
CA HIS A 69 17.02 14.73 -7.69
C HIS A 69 16.79 16.01 -6.87
N GLY A 70 16.27 15.85 -5.66
CA GLY A 70 15.98 16.94 -4.73
C GLY A 70 17.24 17.51 -4.07
N THR A 71 17.09 18.68 -3.45
CA THR A 71 18.10 19.26 -2.55
C THR A 71 17.40 19.90 -1.36
N VAL A 72 17.97 19.73 -0.17
CA VAL A 72 17.49 20.37 1.06
C VAL A 72 18.48 21.44 1.50
N ALA A 73 17.96 22.64 1.70
CA ALA A 73 18.70 23.77 2.23
C ALA A 73 18.72 23.72 3.77
N TYR A 74 19.89 23.93 4.36
CA TYR A 74 20.08 24.10 5.80
C TYR A 74 20.56 25.51 6.08
N ASP A 75 19.89 26.14 7.03
CA ASP A 75 20.20 27.45 7.60
C ASP A 75 20.52 27.17 9.08
N ASP A 76 21.81 27.14 9.41
CA ASP A 76 22.28 26.72 10.73
C ASP A 76 22.29 27.87 11.75
N ASP A 77 22.35 29.11 11.27
CA ASP A 77 22.37 30.33 12.08
C ASP A 77 21.01 31.05 12.17
N ARG A 78 20.02 30.59 11.39
CA ARG A 78 18.64 31.08 11.30
C ARG A 78 18.53 32.50 10.73
N ASP A 79 19.48 32.93 9.91
CA ASP A 79 19.45 34.25 9.28
C ASP A 79 18.56 34.31 8.01
N THR A 80 17.92 33.19 7.65
CA THR A 80 17.07 32.96 6.47
C THR A 80 17.82 32.76 5.15
N VAL A 81 19.15 32.81 5.16
CA VAL A 81 20.02 32.50 4.04
C VAL A 81 20.54 31.08 4.22
N PRO A 82 20.31 30.17 3.26
CA PRO A 82 20.89 28.84 3.35
C PRO A 82 22.43 28.84 3.32
N ASP A 83 23.05 28.27 4.35
CA ASP A 83 24.49 28.07 4.44
C ASP A 83 24.95 26.84 3.65
N ARG A 84 24.09 25.82 3.58
CA ARG A 84 24.41 24.50 3.04
C ARG A 84 23.25 23.90 2.26
N TYR A 85 23.60 23.14 1.22
CA TYR A 85 22.67 22.34 0.42
C TYR A 85 23.09 20.89 0.45
N GLU A 86 22.17 20.00 0.77
CA GLU A 86 22.38 18.56 0.72
C GLU A 86 21.53 17.92 -0.38
N PRO A 87 22.11 17.01 -1.19
CA PRO A 87 21.34 16.26 -2.17
C PRO A 87 20.37 15.30 -1.47
N SER A 88 19.15 15.21 -2.01
CA SER A 88 18.12 14.25 -1.63
C SER A 88 17.72 13.46 -2.88
N GLU A 89 18.36 12.31 -3.07
CA GLU A 89 18.20 11.51 -4.28
C GLU A 89 17.32 10.29 -4.03
N GLY A 90 16.34 10.05 -4.90
CA GLY A 90 15.50 8.85 -4.91
C GLY A 90 14.45 8.80 -3.80
N LEU A 91 13.87 7.62 -3.57
CA LEU A 91 12.82 7.43 -2.56
C LEU A 91 13.40 7.26 -1.15
N GLY A 92 12.98 8.09 -0.20
CA GLY A 92 13.31 7.95 1.22
C GLY A 92 12.19 7.32 2.04
N ALA A 93 10.94 7.69 1.76
CA ALA A 93 9.77 7.15 2.42
C ALA A 93 8.53 7.23 1.52
N TYR A 94 7.53 6.42 1.83
CA TYR A 94 6.21 6.53 1.23
C TYR A 94 5.12 6.23 2.26
N GLU A 95 3.93 6.78 2.01
CA GLU A 95 2.67 6.34 2.60
C GLU A 95 1.62 6.26 1.50
N VAL A 96 0.86 5.17 1.50
CA VAL A 96 -0.29 4.97 0.60
C VAL A 96 -1.53 4.67 1.41
N LEU A 97 -2.65 5.26 1.00
CA LEU A 97 -3.97 5.03 1.55
C LEU A 97 -4.87 4.47 0.45
N LEU A 98 -5.47 3.33 0.73
CA LEU A 98 -6.40 2.65 -0.16
C LEU A 98 -7.79 2.63 0.48
N TYR A 99 -8.77 3.20 -0.22
CA TYR A 99 -10.18 3.12 0.18
C TYR A 99 -10.92 2.15 -0.74
N PHE A 100 -11.84 1.37 -0.15
CA PHE A 100 -12.63 0.35 -0.85
C PHE A 100 -14.02 0.22 -0.22
N ASP A 101 -14.95 -0.43 -0.92
CA ASP A 101 -16.26 -0.79 -0.33
C ASP A 101 -16.12 -2.07 0.53
N PRO A 102 -16.21 -1.97 1.87
CA PRO A 102 -16.06 -3.12 2.77
C PRO A 102 -17.27 -4.05 2.77
N ASN A 103 -18.29 -3.79 1.94
CA ASN A 103 -19.39 -4.73 1.72
C ASN A 103 -19.17 -5.60 0.47
N VAL A 104 -18.20 -5.24 -0.39
CA VAL A 104 -17.89 -5.97 -1.63
C VAL A 104 -16.59 -6.76 -1.48
N VAL A 105 -15.56 -6.18 -0.88
CA VAL A 105 -14.25 -6.82 -0.64
C VAL A 105 -13.75 -6.54 0.78
N ASP A 106 -12.92 -7.43 1.30
CA ASP A 106 -12.15 -7.25 2.54
C ASP A 106 -10.65 -7.30 2.25
N VAL A 107 -9.85 -6.60 3.06
CA VAL A 107 -8.38 -6.73 3.01
C VAL A 107 -7.97 -7.78 4.02
N THR A 108 -7.43 -8.90 3.53
CA THR A 108 -6.99 -10.00 4.39
C THR A 108 -5.50 -9.92 4.71
N ASP A 109 -4.71 -9.26 3.87
CA ASP A 109 -3.27 -9.13 4.06
C ASP A 109 -2.70 -7.96 3.25
N ALA A 110 -1.55 -7.43 3.69
CA ALA A 110 -0.86 -6.32 3.03
C ALA A 110 0.65 -6.40 3.31
N GLU A 111 1.41 -6.68 2.27
CA GLU A 111 2.87 -6.80 2.35
C GLU A 111 3.55 -5.59 1.70
N ALA A 112 4.61 -5.09 2.34
CA ALA A 112 5.47 -4.09 1.71
C ALA A 112 6.20 -4.68 0.49
N GLY A 113 6.28 -3.89 -0.57
CA GLY A 113 6.96 -4.24 -1.82
C GLY A 113 8.47 -4.10 -1.74
N ASP A 114 9.13 -4.46 -2.85
CA ASP A 114 10.57 -4.60 -2.98
C ASP A 114 11.30 -3.34 -3.43
N ILE A 115 10.62 -2.20 -3.56
CA ILE A 115 11.22 -0.95 -4.10
C ILE A 115 12.53 -0.54 -3.42
N PHE A 116 12.70 -0.82 -2.13
CA PHE A 116 13.91 -0.46 -1.38
C PHE A 116 15.04 -1.50 -1.47
N GLN A 117 14.79 -2.68 -2.05
CA GLN A 117 15.81 -3.70 -2.19
C GLN A 117 16.95 -3.19 -3.06
N GLY A 118 18.19 -3.41 -2.61
CA GLY A 118 19.40 -3.00 -3.33
C GLY A 118 19.78 -1.52 -3.24
N SER A 119 18.99 -0.68 -2.55
CA SER A 119 19.32 0.75 -2.37
C SER A 119 20.50 1.01 -1.42
N GLY A 120 20.95 -0.01 -0.67
CA GLY A 120 21.93 0.16 0.41
C GLY A 120 21.37 0.88 1.65
N ARG A 121 20.05 1.12 1.68
CA ARG A 121 19.32 1.69 2.82
C ARG A 121 18.57 0.59 3.57
N SER A 122 18.33 0.80 4.86
CA SER A 122 17.51 -0.11 5.67
C SER A 122 16.07 0.42 5.72
N ALA A 123 15.11 -0.38 5.26
CA ALA A 123 13.69 -0.02 5.28
C ALA A 123 13.00 -0.54 6.55
N GLN A 124 12.10 0.27 7.10
CA GLN A 124 11.16 -0.10 8.14
C GLN A 124 9.75 0.21 7.63
N CYS A 125 8.93 -0.83 7.53
CA CYS A 125 7.57 -0.72 7.04
C CYS A 125 6.60 -0.90 8.19
N LEU A 126 5.64 0.01 8.27
CA LEU A 126 4.55 -0.01 9.23
C LEU A 126 3.33 -0.56 8.52
N GLU A 127 3.06 -1.83 8.74
CA GLU A 127 1.77 -2.41 8.41
C GLU A 127 0.75 -1.90 9.43
N ARG A 128 -0.27 -1.17 8.96
CA ARG A 128 -1.42 -0.86 9.82
C ARG A 128 -2.45 -1.95 9.67
N THR A 129 -3.09 -2.30 10.78
CA THR A 129 -4.30 -3.13 10.75
C THR A 129 -5.33 -2.46 9.84
N PRO A 130 -5.88 -3.20 8.84
CA PRO A 130 -6.92 -2.67 7.99
C PRO A 130 -8.08 -2.16 8.84
N GLU A 131 -8.55 -0.95 8.55
CA GLU A 131 -9.81 -0.45 9.07
C GLU A 131 -10.92 -0.78 8.06
N ARG A 132 -12.17 -0.73 8.51
CA ARG A 132 -13.30 -1.09 7.66
C ARG A 132 -13.40 -0.11 6.47
N GLY A 133 -13.01 -0.57 5.28
CA GLY A 133 -13.04 0.20 4.04
C GLY A 133 -11.79 1.05 3.79
N GLN A 134 -10.74 0.89 4.60
CA GLN A 134 -9.50 1.65 4.48
C GLN A 134 -8.27 0.82 4.87
N LEU A 135 -7.21 0.92 4.07
CA LEU A 135 -5.90 0.37 4.36
C LEU A 135 -4.84 1.48 4.23
N ALA A 136 -3.89 1.50 5.16
CA ALA A 136 -2.71 2.35 5.06
C ALA A 136 -1.44 1.50 5.11
N VAL A 137 -0.54 1.71 4.17
CA VAL A 137 0.78 1.08 4.12
C VAL A 137 1.83 2.17 4.02
N GLY A 138 2.86 2.12 4.85
CA GLY A 138 3.93 3.10 4.80
C GLY A 138 5.28 2.50 5.15
N CYS A 139 6.32 3.00 4.51
CA CYS A 139 7.69 2.61 4.78
C CYS A 139 8.59 3.84 4.86
N VAL A 140 9.57 3.78 5.75
CA VAL A 140 10.63 4.77 5.88
C VAL A 140 11.98 4.07 5.79
N THR A 141 12.98 4.75 5.23
CA THR A 141 14.34 4.22 5.14
C THR A 141 15.34 5.04 5.94
N THR A 142 16.33 4.36 6.51
CA THR A 142 17.49 4.97 7.16
C THR A 142 18.77 4.62 6.41
N GLY A 143 19.75 5.53 6.43
CA GLY A 143 21.05 5.37 5.77
C GLY A 143 21.45 6.64 5.02
N SER A 144 22.69 6.66 4.53
CA SER A 144 23.26 7.79 3.78
C SER A 144 23.37 7.56 2.28
N ALA A 145 23.08 6.34 1.80
CA ALA A 145 23.04 6.04 0.37
C ALA A 145 21.82 6.73 -0.29
N ALA A 146 21.88 6.97 -1.59
CA ALA A 146 20.72 7.44 -2.35
C ALA A 146 19.54 6.45 -2.23
N GLY A 147 18.32 6.97 -2.29
CA GLY A 147 17.11 6.15 -2.42
C GLY A 147 17.03 5.46 -3.77
N PRO A 148 16.17 4.42 -3.91
CA PRO A 148 15.91 3.82 -5.21
C PRO A 148 15.28 4.84 -6.16
N GLN A 149 15.55 4.66 -7.45
CA GLN A 149 14.98 5.40 -8.57
C GLN A 149 14.21 4.44 -9.48
N GLY A 150 13.43 4.96 -10.41
CA GLY A 150 12.77 4.18 -11.44
C GLY A 150 11.40 3.64 -11.01
N SER A 151 11.20 2.33 -11.15
CA SER A 151 9.88 1.70 -10.98
C SER A 151 9.98 0.46 -10.11
N GLY A 152 8.88 0.10 -9.44
CA GLY A 152 8.78 -1.10 -8.62
C GLY A 152 7.57 -1.07 -7.70
N ALA A 153 7.31 -2.19 -7.02
CA ALA A 153 6.17 -2.29 -6.14
C ALA A 153 6.41 -1.58 -4.82
N LEU A 154 5.45 -0.73 -4.44
CA LEU A 154 5.36 -0.18 -3.10
C LEU A 154 4.74 -1.20 -2.14
N ALA A 155 3.66 -1.87 -2.55
CA ALA A 155 2.98 -2.86 -1.71
C ALA A 155 2.20 -3.90 -2.55
N THR A 156 1.96 -5.07 -1.96
CA THR A 156 1.05 -6.10 -2.48
C THR A 156 -0.09 -6.29 -1.48
N ILE A 157 -1.33 -6.10 -1.94
CA ILE A 157 -2.52 -6.17 -1.10
C ILE A 157 -3.32 -7.42 -1.48
N THR A 158 -3.69 -8.22 -0.48
CA THR A 158 -4.54 -9.39 -0.64
C THR A 158 -5.98 -9.02 -0.26
N LEU A 159 -6.90 -9.22 -1.21
CA LEU A 159 -8.31 -8.91 -1.08
C LEU A 159 -9.13 -10.20 -1.14
N ALA A 160 -10.15 -10.30 -0.30
CA ALA A 160 -11.14 -11.38 -0.35
C ALA A 160 -12.51 -10.83 -0.79
N PRO A 161 -13.21 -11.49 -1.75
CA PRO A 161 -14.57 -11.10 -2.12
C PRO A 161 -15.55 -11.41 -0.97
N LEU A 162 -16.43 -10.46 -0.66
CA LEU A 162 -17.48 -10.59 0.37
C LEU A 162 -18.89 -10.68 -0.21
N ALA A 163 -19.15 -9.96 -1.30
CA ALA A 163 -20.43 -9.99 -2.00
C ALA A 163 -20.26 -9.57 -3.46
N ASN A 164 -21.22 -9.97 -4.29
CA ASN A 164 -21.31 -9.49 -5.67
C ASN A 164 -21.51 -7.97 -5.69
N GLY A 165 -20.77 -7.29 -6.56
CA GLY A 165 -20.82 -5.84 -6.65
C GLY A 165 -19.57 -5.27 -7.31
N VAL A 166 -19.47 -3.94 -7.26
CA VAL A 166 -18.31 -3.20 -7.75
C VAL A 166 -17.73 -2.40 -6.59
N SER A 167 -16.43 -2.55 -6.36
CA SER A 167 -15.65 -1.73 -5.43
C SER A 167 -14.71 -0.83 -6.23
N TYR A 168 -14.84 0.47 -6.05
CA TYR A 168 -13.84 1.42 -6.53
C TYR A 168 -12.69 1.46 -5.53
N LEU A 169 -11.48 1.21 -6.01
CA LEU A 169 -10.26 1.27 -5.24
C LEU A 169 -9.67 2.67 -5.39
N VAL A 170 -9.93 3.56 -4.42
CA VAL A 170 -9.40 4.92 -4.43
C VAL A 170 -8.03 4.93 -3.79
N LEU A 171 -7.03 5.42 -4.51
CA LEU A 171 -5.64 5.43 -4.07
C LEU A 171 -5.16 6.86 -3.84
N GLU A 172 -4.66 7.11 -2.63
CA GLU A 172 -3.89 8.30 -2.28
C GLU A 172 -2.45 7.87 -1.95
N ALA A 173 -1.47 8.68 -2.34
CA ALA A 173 -0.06 8.39 -2.09
C ALA A 173 0.71 9.65 -1.75
N GLN A 174 1.70 9.51 -0.89
CA GLN A 174 2.70 10.52 -0.57
C GLN A 174 4.09 9.88 -0.66
N LEU A 175 5.02 10.58 -1.28
CA LEU A 175 6.41 10.16 -1.45
C LEU A 175 7.33 11.26 -0.94
N SER A 176 8.40 10.89 -0.27
CA SER A 176 9.45 11.82 0.14
C SER A 176 10.83 11.28 -0.16
N GLY A 177 11.78 12.18 -0.41
CA GLY A 177 13.20 11.84 -0.54
C GLY A 177 13.83 11.47 0.81
N PRO A 178 15.10 11.01 0.82
CA PRO A 178 15.82 10.61 2.04
C PRO A 178 15.94 11.72 3.11
N LEU A 179 15.85 12.99 2.70
CA LEU A 179 15.89 14.14 3.59
C LEU A 179 14.51 14.74 3.86
N ALA A 180 13.45 13.96 3.61
CA ALA A 180 12.04 14.31 3.83
C ALA A 180 11.52 15.48 2.98
N ASP A 181 12.18 15.81 1.87
CA ASP A 181 11.60 16.68 0.86
C ASP A 181 10.53 15.94 0.04
N SER A 182 9.49 16.66 -0.39
CA SER A 182 8.34 16.06 -1.06
C SER A 182 8.65 15.72 -2.52
N ILE A 183 8.21 14.54 -2.95
CA ILE A 183 8.31 14.11 -4.35
C ILE A 183 6.93 14.28 -5.02
N PRO A 184 6.79 15.19 -6.01
CA PRO A 184 5.53 15.36 -6.72
C PRO A 184 5.14 14.09 -7.48
N LEU A 185 3.89 13.66 -7.35
CA LEU A 185 3.39 12.44 -7.98
C LEU A 185 1.96 12.60 -8.50
N THR A 186 1.55 11.66 -9.35
CA THR A 186 0.15 11.39 -9.66
C THR A 186 -0.26 10.00 -9.19
N ALA A 187 -1.37 9.88 -8.47
CA ALA A 187 -1.91 8.61 -8.01
C ALA A 187 -3.14 8.21 -8.86
N ALA A 188 -3.25 6.94 -9.20
CA ALA A 188 -4.38 6.37 -9.92
C ALA A 188 -4.91 5.11 -9.22
N GLY A 189 -6.20 5.15 -8.89
CA GLY A 189 -6.93 4.02 -8.33
C GLY A 189 -7.27 2.94 -9.36
N GLY A 190 -8.18 2.05 -8.98
CA GLY A 190 -8.64 0.94 -9.81
C GLY A 190 -10.08 0.52 -9.51
N ILE A 191 -10.52 -0.57 -10.12
CA ILE A 191 -11.88 -1.09 -9.97
C ILE A 191 -11.84 -2.61 -9.79
N VAL A 192 -12.64 -3.13 -8.86
CA VAL A 192 -12.89 -4.57 -8.71
C VAL A 192 -14.36 -4.84 -8.94
N GLU A 193 -14.68 -5.74 -9.87
CA GLU A 193 -16.01 -6.33 -10.02
C GLU A 193 -15.98 -7.76 -9.45
N VAL A 194 -16.82 -8.01 -8.44
CA VAL A 194 -17.06 -9.35 -7.89
C VAL A 194 -18.36 -9.90 -8.49
N ALA A 195 -18.27 -11.08 -9.12
CA ALA A 195 -19.38 -11.76 -9.76
C ALA A 195 -19.51 -13.23 -9.28
N GLY A 196 -20.57 -13.92 -9.71
CA GLY A 196 -20.81 -15.32 -9.39
C GLY A 196 -21.96 -15.53 -8.39
N ALA A 197 -22.28 -16.78 -8.08
CA ALA A 197 -23.26 -17.07 -7.03
C ALA A 197 -22.56 -16.93 -5.67
N PRO A 198 -23.12 -16.17 -4.70
CA PRO A 198 -22.65 -16.26 -3.33
C PRO A 198 -22.71 -17.73 -2.92
N GLN A 199 -21.66 -18.26 -2.31
CA GLN A 199 -21.77 -19.60 -1.72
C GLN A 199 -22.94 -19.56 -0.75
N THR A 200 -24.04 -20.24 -1.09
CA THR A 200 -25.10 -20.49 -0.13
C THR A 200 -24.43 -21.26 0.98
N ALA A 201 -24.43 -20.70 2.20
CA ALA A 201 -23.98 -21.43 3.37
C ALA A 201 -24.60 -22.83 3.31
N PRO A 202 -23.82 -23.92 3.52
CA PRO A 202 -24.38 -25.26 3.48
C PRO A 202 -25.61 -25.24 4.37
N THR A 203 -26.79 -25.55 3.81
CA THR A 203 -28.00 -25.72 4.60
C THR A 203 -27.59 -26.65 5.74
N PRO A 204 -27.71 -26.24 7.02
CA PRO A 204 -27.34 -27.12 8.12
C PRO A 204 -28.09 -28.41 7.85
N VAL A 205 -27.33 -29.48 7.58
CA VAL A 205 -27.92 -30.81 7.47
C VAL A 205 -28.60 -30.97 8.82
N PRO A 206 -29.94 -31.14 8.87
CA PRO A 206 -30.60 -31.38 10.14
C PRO A 206 -29.84 -32.51 10.80
N ASP A 207 -29.16 -32.23 11.91
CA ASP A 207 -28.54 -33.28 12.72
C ASP A 207 -29.65 -34.28 12.95
N ASP A 208 -29.45 -35.49 12.45
CA ASP A 208 -30.40 -36.59 12.56
C ASP A 208 -30.50 -36.95 14.05
N ALA A 209 -31.33 -36.19 14.75
CA ALA A 209 -31.63 -36.35 16.14
C ALA A 209 -32.55 -37.57 16.26
N GLY A 210 -31.96 -38.76 16.14
CA GLY A 210 -32.68 -40.00 16.35
C GLY A 210 -32.00 -41.20 15.71
N ASP A 211 -31.00 -41.74 16.40
CA ASP A 211 -30.96 -43.18 16.70
C ASP A 211 -29.98 -43.38 17.87
N ASP A 212 -30.45 -42.99 19.07
CA ASP A 212 -30.00 -43.51 20.37
C ASP A 212 -30.43 -44.98 20.47
N ASP A 213 -29.85 -45.86 19.64
CA ASP A 213 -29.89 -47.30 19.89
C ASP A 213 -28.66 -47.66 20.73
N GLY A 214 -28.91 -47.67 22.04
CA GLY A 214 -27.98 -48.15 23.06
C GLY A 214 -27.42 -49.52 22.71
N GLY A 215 -26.17 -49.54 22.24
CA GLY A 215 -25.37 -50.73 22.03
C GLY A 215 -24.17 -50.72 22.94
N ASP A 216 -24.37 -51.23 24.15
CA ASP A 216 -23.31 -51.63 25.08
C ASP A 216 -22.31 -52.55 24.36
N SER A 217 -21.05 -52.12 24.28
CA SER A 217 -19.92 -52.97 23.89
C SER A 217 -18.63 -52.38 24.42
N SER A 218 -18.39 -52.63 25.69
CA SER A 218 -17.06 -52.84 26.24
C SER A 218 -16.16 -53.61 25.26
N ASP A 219 -15.12 -52.97 24.72
CA ASP A 219 -13.83 -53.64 24.52
C ASP A 219 -12.68 -52.65 24.28
N SER A 220 -11.83 -52.56 25.30
CA SER A 220 -10.43 -53.00 25.25
C SER A 220 -9.68 -52.78 23.94
N ASN A 221 -8.75 -51.81 23.94
CA ASN A 221 -7.36 -51.91 23.47
C ASN A 221 -6.80 -50.47 23.41
N ASP A 222 -6.15 -49.97 24.45
CA ASP A 222 -4.78 -50.37 24.79
C ASP A 222 -3.89 -50.33 23.54
N ARG A 223 -3.39 -49.13 23.19
CA ARG A 223 -2.22 -49.01 22.32
C ARG A 223 -1.27 -47.90 22.80
N PRO A 224 0.04 -48.19 22.78
CA PRO A 224 1.01 -47.57 23.65
C PRO A 224 1.54 -46.24 23.12
N SER A 225 1.93 -45.40 24.08
CA SER A 225 2.79 -44.24 23.94
C SER A 225 4.06 -44.61 23.15
N VAL A 226 4.21 -44.07 21.94
CA VAL A 226 5.47 -44.11 21.19
C VAL A 226 6.25 -42.85 21.52
N ILE A 227 7.14 -43.01 22.50
CA ILE A 227 8.32 -42.16 22.70
C ILE A 227 9.29 -42.52 21.58
N GLY A 228 9.43 -41.64 20.60
CA GLY A 228 10.42 -41.75 19.53
C GLY A 228 11.33 -40.54 19.54
N GLY A 229 12.48 -40.67 20.21
CA GLY A 229 13.60 -39.74 20.08
C GLY A 229 14.24 -39.87 18.69
N GLY A 230 14.56 -38.73 18.10
CA GLY A 230 15.38 -38.60 16.90
C GLY A 230 16.38 -37.48 17.13
N GLU A 231 17.65 -37.87 17.22
CA GLU A 231 18.82 -37.04 17.50
C GLU A 231 19.11 -35.94 16.45
N PRO A 232 19.94 -34.94 16.81
CA PRO A 232 20.31 -33.83 15.94
C PRO A 232 21.30 -34.27 14.84
N GLY A 233 20.88 -34.10 13.58
CA GLY A 233 21.77 -34.21 12.42
C GLY A 233 22.65 -32.97 12.31
N VAL A 234 23.91 -33.10 12.72
CA VAL A 234 25.02 -32.23 12.34
C VAL A 234 25.25 -32.41 10.83
N VAL A 235 25.02 -31.36 10.05
CA VAL A 235 25.51 -31.28 8.67
C VAL A 235 26.72 -30.38 8.65
N ASP A 236 27.88 -31.02 8.51
CA ASP A 236 29.16 -30.43 8.13
C ASP A 236 29.00 -29.64 6.83
N ALA A 237 29.34 -28.35 6.86
CA ALA A 237 29.61 -27.57 5.66
C ALA A 237 31.12 -27.60 5.39
N PRO A 238 31.55 -27.92 4.16
CA PRO A 238 32.97 -27.99 3.82
C PRO A 238 33.61 -26.59 3.75
N ASP A 239 34.71 -26.45 4.48
CA ASP A 239 35.78 -25.49 4.21
C ASP A 239 36.26 -25.64 2.77
N GLY A 240 36.25 -24.55 2.00
CA GLY A 240 36.55 -24.62 0.58
C GLY A 240 36.89 -23.28 -0.06
N ALA A 241 38.19 -22.97 -0.01
CA ALA A 241 38.95 -22.20 -0.99
C ALA A 241 38.79 -20.66 -1.01
N ALA A 242 39.77 -20.04 -0.35
CA ALA A 242 40.37 -18.79 -0.78
C ALA A 242 40.71 -18.81 -2.28
N SER A 243 40.36 -17.75 -2.99
CA SER A 243 41.00 -17.38 -4.25
C SER A 243 41.63 -16.01 -4.07
N GLU A 244 42.90 -16.03 -3.67
CA GLU A 244 43.83 -14.92 -3.84
C GLU A 244 44.19 -14.82 -5.34
N GLY A 245 43.98 -13.65 -5.95
CA GLY A 245 44.03 -13.52 -7.40
C GLY A 245 44.27 -12.13 -7.97
N GLY A 246 45.16 -11.33 -7.34
CA GLY A 246 46.09 -10.45 -8.06
C GLY A 246 45.59 -9.15 -8.76
N PRO A 247 46.53 -8.27 -9.16
CA PRO A 247 46.31 -6.82 -9.18
C PRO A 247 46.15 -6.23 -10.59
N ALA A 248 45.33 -5.18 -10.72
CA ALA A 248 45.37 -4.27 -11.86
C ALA A 248 45.72 -2.85 -11.41
N ARG A 249 47.01 -2.53 -11.51
CA ARG A 249 47.51 -1.16 -11.60
C ARG A 249 47.22 -0.61 -13.00
N GLY A 250 46.71 0.62 -13.07
CA GLY A 250 46.72 1.42 -14.30
C GLY A 250 46.03 2.77 -14.12
N PRO A 251 46.77 3.89 -14.03
CA PRO A 251 46.18 5.23 -13.95
C PRO A 251 45.80 5.70 -15.35
N SER A 252 44.52 6.00 -15.57
CA SER A 252 44.06 6.72 -16.77
C SER A 252 44.04 8.21 -16.47
N ALA A 253 44.71 8.94 -17.35
CA ALA A 253 44.99 10.37 -17.27
C ALA A 253 43.72 11.22 -17.35
N GLY A 254 43.83 12.42 -16.76
CA GLY A 254 42.77 13.38 -16.60
C GLY A 254 42.14 13.87 -17.90
N THR A 255 40.84 14.07 -17.83
CA THR A 255 40.09 14.95 -18.72
C THR A 255 39.66 16.17 -17.91
N GLY A 256 39.85 17.34 -18.51
CA GLY A 256 39.82 18.64 -17.84
C GLY A 256 38.48 18.95 -17.19
N TYR A 257 38.57 19.46 -15.97
CA TYR A 257 37.50 20.19 -15.31
C TYR A 257 37.31 21.53 -16.03
N GLN A 258 36.22 21.66 -16.79
CA GLN A 258 35.77 22.93 -17.35
C GLN A 258 34.65 23.45 -16.44
N PRO A 259 34.85 24.54 -15.70
CA PRO A 259 33.80 25.06 -14.81
C PRO A 259 32.63 25.57 -15.67
N PRO A 260 31.38 25.16 -15.41
CA PRO A 260 30.24 25.82 -16.00
C PRO A 260 30.17 27.25 -15.47
N GLY A 261 30.07 28.21 -16.40
CA GLY A 261 29.88 29.62 -16.08
C GLY A 261 28.65 29.79 -15.19
N ALA A 262 28.88 30.39 -14.02
CA ALA A 262 27.84 30.81 -13.10
C ALA A 262 26.89 31.78 -13.82
N THR A 263 25.75 31.26 -14.27
CA THR A 263 24.59 32.05 -14.65
C THR A 263 23.69 32.07 -13.42
N LEU A 264 23.74 33.19 -12.69
CA LEU A 264 22.85 33.45 -11.57
C LEU A 264 21.39 33.45 -12.07
N PRO A 265 20.48 32.64 -11.50
CA PRO A 265 19.06 32.81 -11.76
C PRO A 265 18.53 34.09 -11.08
N PRO A 266 17.48 34.72 -11.63
CA PRO A 266 16.85 35.86 -11.00
C PRO A 266 16.19 35.43 -9.67
N LEU A 267 16.44 36.20 -8.62
CA LEU A 267 15.75 36.14 -7.33
C LEU A 267 14.23 36.20 -7.54
N VAL A 268 13.55 35.10 -7.30
CA VAL A 268 12.09 35.08 -7.15
C VAL A 268 11.80 35.10 -5.65
N LEU A 269 11.42 36.28 -5.14
CA LEU A 269 10.75 36.38 -3.84
C LEU A 269 9.38 35.68 -3.96
N GLY A 270 9.30 34.46 -3.45
CA GLY A 270 8.09 33.64 -3.43
C GLY A 270 7.63 33.36 -2.01
N SER A 271 6.58 34.07 -1.62
CA SER A 271 5.77 34.00 -0.40
C SER A 271 5.70 32.63 0.31
N ALA A 272 6.09 32.63 1.59
CA ALA A 272 5.75 31.59 2.54
C ALA A 272 4.25 31.58 2.82
N LEU A 273 3.56 30.52 2.41
CA LEU A 273 2.22 30.16 2.89
C LEU A 273 2.32 28.79 3.55
N ALA A 274 2.39 28.83 4.88
CA ALA A 274 2.33 27.66 5.74
C ALA A 274 0.94 27.00 5.62
N PHE A 275 0.90 25.76 5.14
CA PHE A 275 -0.27 24.90 5.30
C PHE A 275 -0.24 24.28 6.70
N ALA A 276 -0.78 25.03 7.67
CA ALA A 276 -1.28 24.46 8.91
C ALA A 276 -2.67 23.85 8.62
N GLY A 277 -2.71 22.57 8.28
CA GLY A 277 -3.92 21.83 7.97
C GLY A 277 -4.30 20.81 9.04
N THR A 278 -5.05 21.27 10.04
CA THR A 278 -6.14 20.52 10.72
C THR A 278 -5.85 19.11 11.28
N ALA A 279 -5.25 19.05 12.46
CA ALA A 279 -5.48 17.96 13.42
C ALA A 279 -6.31 18.53 14.59
N LEU A 280 -7.64 18.51 14.48
CA LEU A 280 -8.52 18.94 15.57
C LEU A 280 -9.81 18.10 15.62
N LEU A 281 -10.01 17.47 16.79
CA LEU A 281 -11.26 16.98 17.40
C LEU A 281 -11.91 15.69 16.87
N LEU A 282 -11.46 14.55 17.40
CA LEU A 282 -12.35 13.45 17.81
C LEU A 282 -11.94 12.94 19.19
N LEU A 283 -12.12 13.80 20.20
CA LEU A 283 -12.12 13.39 21.60
C LEU A 283 -13.45 13.81 22.23
N GLY A 284 -14.26 12.81 22.63
CA GLY A 284 -15.25 13.00 23.69
C GLY A 284 -16.70 12.70 23.33
N SER A 285 -17.11 11.44 23.48
CA SER A 285 -18.44 11.12 24.04
C SER A 285 -18.53 9.65 24.45
N ARG A 286 -17.93 9.31 25.60
CA ARG A 286 -18.35 8.17 26.42
C ARG A 286 -18.49 8.64 27.85
N LEU A 287 -19.68 9.12 28.23
CA LEU A 287 -20.08 9.16 29.63
C LEU A 287 -21.57 8.84 29.79
N ALA A 288 -21.78 7.72 30.50
CA ALA A 288 -22.84 7.46 31.47
C ALA A 288 -24.30 7.39 31.00
N ALA A 289 -24.69 6.20 30.50
CA ALA A 289 -26.03 5.66 30.77
C ALA A 289 -25.98 4.81 32.06
N ARG A 290 -26.36 5.40 33.20
CA ARG A 290 -26.60 4.64 34.44
C ARG A 290 -27.73 5.28 35.25
N GLY A 291 -28.86 4.58 35.32
CA GLY A 291 -29.73 4.62 36.49
C GLY A 291 -31.04 5.42 36.39
N ARG A 292 -32.14 4.73 36.05
CA ARG A 292 -33.42 4.94 36.73
C ARG A 292 -34.27 3.68 36.71
N ARG A 293 -34.22 2.93 37.83
CA ARG A 293 -35.30 2.07 38.29
C ARG A 293 -35.70 2.59 39.67
N ARG A 294 -36.86 3.23 39.75
CA ARG A 294 -37.87 3.11 40.81
C ARG A 294 -39.18 3.59 40.23
#